data_AF-A0A1T4ZTP3-F1
#
_entry.id   AF-A0A1T4ZTP3-F1
#
_cell.length_a   1.000
_cell.length_b   1.000
_cell.length_c   1.000
_cell.angle_alpha   90.00
_cell.angle_beta   90.00
_cell.angle_gamma   90.00
#
_symmetry.space_group_name_H-M   'P 1'
#
loop_
_entity.id
_entity.type
_entity.pdbx_description
1 polymer ?
#
loop_
_entity_poly.entity_id
_entity_poly.type
_entity_poly.pdbx_seq_one_letter_code
_entity_poly.pdbx_strand_id
1 'polypeptide(L)'
;MTASADIAEQLRAAGLAGEGDLVLTPLTGGVSCDVWKADTPSGPIVVKRPLAQLRVAADWHAPVERGTSEVRWLRRARKVNPAIAPEVLAELPGHAFAMRFLPGCPVWKDELMAGRIDSGFAAQVGEGIAAVHAATAASASDRAAFPNDAMFAALRIDPFLLHVAQHDEELSPALSALAGDLASRKIALVHGDVSPKNILVSAKGPVFLDAECAVYGDPAFDLGFCATHLLLKAVWSDDARLNEAAATLVAAYRARIDWEDADDLLLRAGKLTAALLLARVAGKSPAPYLTDPELRRIVRDQARALILAPKAADALVSQWKRTLA
;
A
#
# COMPACT_ATOMS: atom_id res chain seq x y z
N MET A 1 -13.49 -21.47 -23.21
CA MET A 1 -12.09 -21.72 -22.79
C MET A 1 -11.99 -21.44 -21.30
N THR A 2 -11.21 -22.21 -20.55
CA THR A 2 -10.98 -21.94 -19.12
C THR A 2 -10.02 -20.76 -18.96
N ALA A 3 -10.11 -20.03 -17.83
CA ALA A 3 -9.20 -18.91 -17.55
C ALA A 3 -7.71 -19.30 -17.64
N SER A 4 -7.38 -20.54 -17.26
CA SER A 4 -6.02 -21.08 -17.35
C SER A 4 -5.54 -21.31 -18.78
N ALA A 5 -6.43 -21.72 -19.70
CA ALA A 5 -6.07 -21.93 -21.10
C ALA A 5 -5.75 -20.61 -21.82
N ASP A 6 -6.53 -19.57 -21.54
CA ASP A 6 -6.32 -18.21 -22.06
C ASP A 6 -4.97 -17.62 -21.57
N ILE A 7 -4.65 -17.77 -20.27
CA ILE A 7 -3.37 -17.29 -19.72
C ILE A 7 -2.17 -18.01 -20.35
N ALA A 8 -2.27 -19.32 -20.57
CA ALA A 8 -1.19 -20.08 -21.20
C ALA A 8 -0.92 -19.59 -22.63
N GLU A 9 -1.98 -19.33 -23.41
CA GLU A 9 -1.86 -18.77 -24.75
C GLU A 9 -1.23 -17.36 -24.74
N GLN A 10 -1.69 -16.49 -23.84
CA GLN A 10 -1.13 -15.13 -23.68
C GLN A 10 0.35 -15.15 -23.31
N LEU A 11 0.76 -16.06 -22.42
CA LEU A 11 2.17 -16.21 -22.05
C LEU A 11 3.04 -16.75 -23.19
N ARG A 12 2.50 -17.65 -24.03
CA ARG A 12 3.20 -18.12 -25.24
C ARG A 12 3.35 -17.00 -26.27
N ALA A 13 2.28 -16.23 -26.49
CA ALA A 13 2.31 -15.07 -27.39
C ALA A 13 3.32 -14.01 -26.93
N ALA A 14 3.49 -13.85 -25.61
CA ALA A 14 4.51 -12.98 -25.01
C ALA A 14 5.93 -13.58 -24.99
N GLY A 15 6.13 -14.80 -25.50
CA GLY A 15 7.43 -15.50 -25.49
C GLY A 15 7.90 -15.95 -24.10
N LEU A 16 7.00 -16.00 -23.12
CA LEU A 16 7.31 -16.37 -21.73
C LEU A 16 7.05 -17.86 -21.43
N ALA A 17 6.35 -18.57 -22.30
CA ALA A 17 6.08 -20.00 -22.18
C ALA A 17 6.34 -20.72 -23.52
N GLY A 18 6.74 -21.99 -23.45
CA GLY A 18 6.90 -22.86 -24.62
C GLY A 18 5.60 -23.58 -25.02
N GLU A 19 5.68 -24.44 -26.03
CA GLU A 19 4.53 -25.22 -26.52
C GLU A 19 4.07 -26.33 -25.55
N GLY A 20 4.90 -26.68 -24.57
CA GLY A 20 4.56 -27.69 -23.55
C GLY A 20 3.47 -27.25 -22.58
N ASP A 21 3.09 -28.18 -21.69
CA ASP A 21 2.12 -27.92 -20.62
C ASP A 21 2.65 -26.89 -19.63
N LEU A 22 1.80 -25.91 -19.30
CA LEU A 22 2.12 -24.85 -18.35
C LEU A 22 1.44 -25.12 -17.01
N VAL A 23 2.25 -25.27 -15.95
CA VAL A 23 1.74 -25.42 -14.59
C VAL A 23 1.42 -24.04 -14.02
N LEU A 24 0.13 -23.78 -13.82
CA LEU A 24 -0.39 -22.57 -13.18
C LEU A 24 -0.88 -22.90 -11.76
N THR A 25 -0.21 -22.34 -10.76
CA THR A 25 -0.61 -22.48 -9.35
C THR A 25 -1.25 -21.17 -8.88
N PRO A 26 -2.54 -21.15 -8.49
CA PRO A 26 -3.17 -19.96 -7.92
C PRO A 26 -2.43 -19.50 -6.66
N LEU A 27 -2.14 -18.20 -6.57
CA LEU A 27 -1.65 -17.55 -5.36
C LEU A 27 -2.85 -16.91 -4.65
N THR A 28 -2.99 -17.18 -3.36
CA THR A 28 -4.12 -16.71 -2.55
C THR A 28 -3.82 -15.37 -1.87
N GLY A 29 -4.87 -14.70 -1.35
CA GLY A 29 -4.73 -13.51 -0.50
C GLY A 29 -5.17 -12.18 -1.12
N GLY A 30 -5.40 -12.12 -2.43
CA GLY A 30 -5.92 -10.94 -3.13
C GLY A 30 -7.42 -11.03 -3.43
N VAL A 31 -8.15 -9.92 -3.26
CA VAL A 31 -9.58 -9.80 -3.61
C VAL A 31 -9.81 -9.06 -4.93
N SER A 32 -8.84 -8.25 -5.38
CA SER A 32 -8.95 -7.41 -6.58
C SER A 32 -8.40 -8.06 -7.84
N CYS A 33 -7.56 -9.08 -7.73
CA CYS A 33 -6.95 -9.73 -8.88
C CYS A 33 -7.01 -11.25 -8.73
N ASP A 34 -7.00 -11.93 -9.87
CA ASP A 34 -6.47 -13.28 -9.92
C ASP A 34 -4.94 -13.22 -10.05
N VAL A 35 -4.26 -14.10 -9.32
CA VAL A 35 -2.80 -14.17 -9.29
C VAL A 35 -2.39 -15.63 -9.42
N TRP A 36 -1.46 -15.92 -10.31
CA TRP A 36 -0.93 -17.27 -10.51
C TRP A 36 0.59 -17.26 -10.54
N LYS A 37 1.21 -18.27 -9.94
CA LYS A 37 2.59 -18.65 -10.21
C LYS A 37 2.60 -19.56 -11.45
N ALA A 38 3.35 -19.18 -12.48
CA ALA A 38 3.56 -20.01 -13.66
C ALA A 38 5.01 -20.50 -13.67
N ASP A 39 5.21 -21.82 -13.77
CA ASP A 39 6.54 -22.41 -13.91
C ASP A 39 6.95 -22.42 -15.38
N THR A 40 7.94 -21.60 -15.75
CA THR A 40 8.40 -21.45 -17.14
C THR A 40 9.84 -21.94 -17.31
N PRO A 41 10.31 -22.21 -18.56
CA PRO A 41 11.69 -22.62 -18.80
C PRO A 41 12.75 -21.62 -18.30
N SER A 42 12.41 -20.32 -18.25
CA SER A 42 13.30 -19.25 -17.76
C SER A 42 13.18 -18.99 -16.25
N GLY A 43 12.45 -19.86 -15.55
CA GLY A 43 12.14 -19.76 -14.13
C GLY A 43 10.69 -19.37 -13.84
N PRO A 44 10.28 -19.42 -12.57
CA PRO A 44 8.91 -19.08 -12.17
C PRO A 44 8.63 -17.60 -12.39
N ILE A 45 7.40 -17.31 -12.83
CA ILE A 45 6.86 -15.96 -12.98
C ILE A 45 5.52 -15.87 -12.24
N VAL A 46 5.07 -14.64 -11.97
CA VAL A 46 3.73 -14.34 -11.48
C VAL A 46 2.94 -13.69 -12.60
N VAL A 47 1.74 -14.20 -12.85
CA VAL A 47 0.75 -13.54 -13.71
C VAL A 47 -0.31 -12.92 -12.80
N LYS A 48 -0.58 -11.64 -13.00
CA LYS A 48 -1.63 -10.90 -12.29
C LYS A 48 -2.65 -10.39 -13.29
N ARG A 49 -3.94 -10.63 -13.02
CA ARG A 49 -5.06 -10.18 -13.84
C ARG A 49 -6.10 -9.45 -12.97
N PRO A 50 -6.37 -8.17 -13.22
CA PRO A 50 -7.37 -7.42 -12.47
C PRO A 50 -8.79 -7.93 -12.74
N LEU A 51 -9.63 -7.97 -11.70
CA LEU A 51 -11.05 -8.34 -11.77
C LEU A 51 -11.94 -7.08 -11.88
N ALA A 52 -12.96 -7.08 -12.74
CA ALA A 52 -13.89 -5.96 -12.79
C ALA A 52 -14.75 -5.83 -11.50
N GLN A 53 -15.00 -6.95 -10.81
CA GLN A 53 -15.69 -7.02 -9.52
C GLN A 53 -14.77 -7.69 -8.50
N LEU A 54 -14.62 -7.07 -7.33
CA LEU A 54 -13.78 -7.58 -6.24
C LEU A 54 -14.46 -8.75 -5.52
N ARG A 55 -13.67 -9.72 -5.06
CA ARG A 55 -14.14 -10.86 -4.25
C ARG A 55 -14.36 -10.47 -2.78
N VAL A 56 -15.30 -9.56 -2.55
CA VAL A 56 -15.72 -9.12 -1.20
C VAL A 56 -17.24 -9.27 -1.04
N ALA A 57 -17.72 -9.25 0.20
CA ALA A 57 -19.15 -9.48 0.49
C ALA A 57 -20.05 -8.33 -0.01
N ALA A 58 -19.50 -7.11 -0.07
CA ALA A 58 -20.17 -5.96 -0.64
C ALA A 58 -20.01 -5.95 -2.17
N ASP A 59 -21.00 -5.42 -2.89
CA ASP A 59 -20.84 -5.19 -4.32
C ASP A 59 -19.83 -4.06 -4.56
N TRP A 60 -18.62 -4.43 -5.00
CA TRP A 60 -17.50 -3.50 -5.15
C TRP A 60 -16.83 -3.70 -6.52
N HIS A 61 -17.10 -2.77 -7.42
CA HIS A 61 -16.48 -2.69 -8.74
C HIS A 61 -15.25 -1.78 -8.74
N ALA A 62 -14.23 -2.16 -9.50
CA ALA A 62 -13.03 -1.34 -9.69
C ALA A 62 -12.56 -1.36 -11.16
N PRO A 63 -12.09 -0.22 -11.70
CA PRO A 63 -11.55 -0.14 -13.07
C PRO A 63 -10.37 -1.09 -13.27
N VAL A 64 -10.38 -1.87 -14.35
CA VAL A 64 -9.33 -2.88 -14.62
C VAL A 64 -8.00 -2.25 -15.07
N GLU A 65 -8.04 -1.00 -15.53
CA GLU A 65 -6.89 -0.19 -15.94
C GLU A 65 -5.86 -0.01 -14.80
N ARG A 66 -6.24 -0.30 -13.55
CA ARG A 66 -5.34 -0.36 -12.40
C ARG A 66 -4.16 -1.31 -12.58
N GLY A 67 -4.31 -2.36 -13.39
CA GLY A 67 -3.19 -3.24 -13.76
C GLY A 67 -2.11 -2.49 -14.57
N THR A 68 -2.51 -1.59 -15.47
CA THR A 68 -1.58 -0.71 -16.19
C THR A 68 -0.90 0.29 -15.25
N SER A 69 -1.65 0.84 -14.28
CA SER A 69 -1.09 1.73 -13.25
C SER A 69 0.02 1.04 -12.45
N GLU A 70 -0.23 -0.19 -12.01
CA GLU A 70 0.74 -0.99 -11.27
C GLU A 70 2.00 -1.25 -12.08
N VAL A 71 1.87 -1.67 -13.35
CA VAL A 71 3.02 -1.89 -14.24
C VAL A 71 3.86 -0.61 -14.39
N ARG A 72 3.22 0.55 -14.55
CA ARG A 72 3.92 1.85 -14.66
C ARG A 72 4.68 2.15 -13.37
N TRP A 73 4.07 1.96 -12.21
CA TRP A 73 4.72 2.21 -10.93
C TRP A 73 5.90 1.25 -10.70
N LEU A 74 5.72 -0.06 -10.93
CA LEU A 74 6.76 -1.08 -10.79
C LEU A 74 7.98 -0.76 -11.65
N ARG A 75 7.77 -0.42 -12.92
CA ARG A 75 8.85 -0.02 -13.83
C ARG A 75 9.53 1.27 -13.37
N ARG A 76 8.77 2.26 -12.88
CA ARG A 76 9.32 3.53 -12.41
C ARG A 76 10.14 3.36 -11.14
N ALA A 77 9.65 2.58 -10.18
CA ALA A 77 10.35 2.26 -8.94
C ALA A 77 11.66 1.49 -9.21
N ARG A 78 11.66 0.54 -10.15
CA ARG A 78 12.89 -0.15 -10.57
C ARG A 78 13.95 0.74 -11.20
N LYS A 79 13.55 1.83 -11.87
CA LYS A 79 14.51 2.83 -12.38
C LYS A 79 15.19 3.61 -11.23
N VAL A 80 14.55 3.70 -10.08
CA VAL A 80 15.13 4.30 -8.86
C VAL A 80 16.04 3.28 -8.17
N ASN A 81 15.53 2.07 -7.93
CA ASN A 81 16.30 0.97 -7.37
C ASN A 81 15.78 -0.37 -7.93
N PRO A 82 16.58 -1.13 -8.71
CA PRO A 82 16.15 -2.41 -9.26
C PRO A 82 15.75 -3.47 -8.22
N ALA A 83 16.13 -3.32 -6.95
CA ALA A 83 15.76 -4.25 -5.89
C ALA A 83 14.38 -3.98 -5.27
N ILE A 84 13.81 -2.79 -5.47
CA ILE A 84 12.63 -2.34 -4.70
C ILE A 84 11.29 -2.85 -5.23
N ALA A 85 11.25 -3.38 -6.45
CA ALA A 85 10.03 -3.89 -7.07
C ALA A 85 10.35 -5.05 -8.03
N PRO A 86 9.43 -6.01 -8.25
CA PRO A 86 9.61 -7.10 -9.20
C PRO A 86 9.75 -6.57 -10.64
N GLU A 87 10.58 -7.26 -11.43
CA GLU A 87 10.72 -7.00 -12.86
C GLU A 87 9.40 -7.36 -13.57
N VAL A 88 8.82 -6.39 -14.29
CA VAL A 88 7.71 -6.65 -15.21
C VAL A 88 8.29 -7.23 -16.50
N LEU A 89 7.85 -8.45 -16.85
CA LEU A 89 8.35 -9.22 -17.99
C LEU A 89 7.51 -8.97 -19.24
N ALA A 90 6.18 -8.88 -19.09
CA ALA A 90 5.28 -8.58 -20.19
C ALA A 90 3.99 -7.93 -19.68
N GLU A 91 3.42 -7.04 -20.47
CA GLU A 91 2.00 -6.68 -20.38
C GLU A 91 1.19 -7.64 -21.24
N LEU A 92 0.02 -8.04 -20.75
CA LEU A 92 -0.86 -9.01 -21.36
C LEU A 92 -2.23 -8.37 -21.64
N PRO A 93 -3.09 -8.97 -22.49
CA PRO A 93 -4.43 -8.45 -22.75
C PRO A 93 -5.27 -8.23 -21.48
N GLY A 94 -6.21 -7.28 -21.53
CA GLY A 94 -7.12 -7.01 -20.42
C GLY A 94 -6.45 -6.43 -19.16
N HIS A 95 -5.36 -5.68 -19.33
CA HIS A 95 -4.55 -5.09 -18.23
C HIS A 95 -3.90 -6.13 -17.30
N ALA A 96 -3.83 -7.39 -17.74
CA ALA A 96 -3.01 -8.38 -17.07
C ALA A 96 -1.52 -8.12 -17.34
N PHE A 97 -0.66 -8.69 -16.51
CA PHE A 97 0.78 -8.61 -16.72
C PHE A 97 1.50 -9.79 -16.05
N ALA A 98 2.69 -10.07 -16.55
CA ALA A 98 3.61 -11.04 -16.00
C ALA A 98 4.81 -10.34 -15.36
N MET A 99 5.22 -10.79 -14.17
CA MET A 99 6.37 -10.28 -13.45
C MET A 99 7.22 -11.41 -12.86
N ARG A 100 8.46 -11.11 -12.50
CA ARG A 100 9.38 -12.09 -11.90
C ARG A 100 8.84 -12.59 -10.56
N PHE A 101 8.80 -13.91 -10.37
CA PHE A 101 8.56 -14.50 -9.06
C PHE A 101 9.81 -14.39 -8.18
N LEU A 102 9.62 -14.07 -6.89
CA LEU A 102 10.71 -13.89 -5.93
C LEU A 102 10.66 -15.01 -4.87
N PRO A 103 11.44 -16.10 -5.05
CA PRO A 103 11.42 -17.21 -4.11
C PRO A 103 12.06 -16.82 -2.77
N GLY A 104 11.59 -17.44 -1.69
CA GLY A 104 12.18 -17.26 -0.35
C GLY A 104 12.00 -15.88 0.27
N CYS A 105 11.09 -15.06 -0.27
CA CYS A 105 10.81 -13.72 0.25
C CYS A 105 9.44 -13.73 0.95
N PRO A 106 9.37 -13.87 2.29
CA PRO A 106 8.09 -13.88 3.00
C PRO A 106 7.39 -12.53 2.94
N VAL A 107 6.05 -12.55 3.06
CA VAL A 107 5.25 -11.32 3.14
C VAL A 107 5.47 -10.66 4.50
N TRP A 108 5.81 -9.38 4.52
CA TRP A 108 6.16 -8.67 5.76
C TRP A 108 5.03 -8.67 6.78
N LYS A 109 3.76 -8.59 6.34
CA LYS A 109 2.60 -8.79 7.22
C LYS A 109 2.70 -10.09 8.01
N ASP A 110 3.05 -11.21 7.35
CA ASP A 110 3.06 -12.52 8.00
C ASP A 110 4.23 -12.64 9.00
N GLU A 111 5.38 -12.02 8.68
CA GLU A 111 6.49 -11.86 9.62
C GLU A 111 6.06 -11.10 10.88
N LEU A 112 5.42 -9.94 10.72
CA LEU A 112 4.94 -9.12 11.83
C LEU A 112 3.87 -9.85 12.66
N MET A 113 2.92 -10.54 12.01
CA MET A 113 1.88 -11.31 12.69
C MET A 113 2.44 -12.50 13.47
N ALA A 114 3.61 -13.01 13.07
CA ALA A 114 4.34 -14.06 13.76
C ALA A 114 5.35 -13.53 14.80
N GLY A 115 5.32 -12.23 15.11
CA GLY A 115 6.18 -11.61 16.12
C GLY A 115 7.63 -11.39 15.68
N ARG A 116 7.94 -11.59 14.40
CA ARG A 116 9.25 -11.29 13.80
C ARG A 116 9.27 -9.82 13.37
N ILE A 117 9.67 -8.96 14.30
CA ILE A 117 9.69 -7.51 14.12
C ILE A 117 11.14 -7.05 14.03
N ASP A 118 11.48 -6.44 12.90
CA ASP A 118 12.80 -5.86 12.62
C ASP A 118 12.62 -4.37 12.31
N SER A 119 13.09 -3.51 13.22
CA SER A 119 13.05 -2.06 13.05
C SER A 119 13.99 -1.57 11.94
N GLY A 120 15.11 -2.27 11.71
CA GLY A 120 16.02 -2.00 10.59
C GLY A 120 15.36 -2.27 9.24
N PHE A 121 14.53 -3.33 9.14
CA PHE A 121 13.71 -3.55 7.94
C PHE A 121 12.66 -2.44 7.76
N ALA A 122 12.04 -1.97 8.85
CA ALA A 122 11.10 -0.85 8.79
C ALA A 122 11.77 0.47 8.32
N ALA A 123 13.01 0.74 8.73
CA ALA A 123 13.82 1.83 8.18
C ALA A 123 14.01 1.67 6.67
N GLN A 124 14.42 0.49 6.20
CA GLN A 124 14.62 0.24 4.77
C GLN A 124 13.33 0.44 3.95
N VAL A 125 12.16 0.12 4.52
CA VAL A 125 10.86 0.43 3.91
C VAL A 125 10.68 1.94 3.77
N GLY A 126 10.92 2.70 4.83
CA GLY A 126 10.86 4.17 4.82
C GLY A 126 11.81 4.79 3.79
N GLU A 127 13.07 4.33 3.75
CA GLU A 127 14.08 4.78 2.79
C GLU A 127 13.70 4.48 1.35
N GLY A 128 13.25 3.25 1.09
CA GLY A 128 12.90 2.80 -0.24
C GLY A 128 11.76 3.60 -0.84
N ILE A 129 10.66 3.78 -0.09
CA ILE A 129 9.52 4.53 -0.61
C ILE A 129 9.84 6.03 -0.75
N ALA A 130 10.59 6.61 0.20
CA ALA A 130 11.04 7.99 0.09
C ALA A 130 11.94 8.22 -1.14
N ALA A 131 12.77 7.24 -1.52
CA ALA A 131 13.59 7.35 -2.73
C ALA A 131 12.73 7.43 -4.01
N VAL A 132 11.60 6.70 -4.07
CA VAL A 132 10.66 6.81 -5.20
C VAL A 132 10.01 8.20 -5.22
N HIS A 133 9.60 8.71 -4.07
CA HIS A 133 9.03 10.05 -3.95
C HIS A 133 10.02 11.14 -4.37
N ALA A 134 11.25 11.12 -3.83
CA ALA A 134 12.31 12.06 -4.20
C ALA A 134 12.58 12.05 -5.70
N ALA A 135 12.72 10.85 -6.29
CA ALA A 135 13.05 10.71 -7.70
C ALA A 135 11.91 11.14 -8.66
N THR A 136 10.69 11.33 -8.16
CA THR A 136 9.51 11.66 -8.96
C THR A 136 8.88 13.00 -8.58
N ALA A 137 9.40 13.66 -7.53
CA ALA A 137 8.89 14.94 -7.08
C ALA A 137 9.00 16.02 -8.18
N ALA A 138 7.98 16.86 -8.30
CA ALA A 138 7.85 17.91 -9.32
C ALA A 138 8.02 17.46 -10.80
N SER A 139 7.94 16.17 -11.09
CA SER A 139 8.10 15.60 -12.43
C SER A 139 6.80 15.68 -13.23
N ALA A 140 6.74 16.59 -14.20
CA ALA A 140 5.59 16.71 -15.11
C ALA A 140 5.35 15.43 -15.93
N SER A 141 6.42 14.72 -16.31
CA SER A 141 6.30 13.45 -17.04
C SER A 141 5.74 12.33 -16.18
N ASP A 142 6.18 12.21 -14.92
CA ASP A 142 5.61 11.23 -14.00
C ASP A 142 4.14 11.62 -13.70
N ARG A 143 3.82 12.90 -13.54
CA ARG A 143 2.42 13.33 -13.39
C ARG A 143 1.53 12.94 -14.56
N ALA A 144 1.96 13.21 -15.79
CA ALA A 144 1.20 12.88 -16.99
C ALA A 144 1.02 11.36 -17.18
N ALA A 145 1.95 10.55 -16.66
CA ALA A 145 1.90 9.09 -16.76
C ALA A 145 0.89 8.44 -15.79
N PHE A 146 0.36 9.16 -14.79
CA PHE A 146 -0.58 8.63 -13.80
C PHE A 146 -1.84 9.50 -13.65
N PRO A 147 -2.72 9.56 -14.69
CA PRO A 147 -4.00 10.27 -14.64
C PRO A 147 -5.05 9.49 -13.84
N ASN A 148 -4.72 9.14 -12.60
CA ASN A 148 -5.43 8.14 -11.79
C ASN A 148 -6.21 8.75 -10.62
N ASP A 149 -6.44 10.06 -10.62
CA ASP A 149 -7.07 10.79 -9.52
C ASP A 149 -8.42 10.18 -9.09
N ALA A 150 -9.29 9.88 -10.05
CA ALA A 150 -10.60 9.30 -9.78
C ALA A 150 -10.49 7.89 -9.17
N MET A 151 -9.53 7.08 -9.65
CA MET A 151 -9.29 5.75 -9.13
C MET A 151 -8.72 5.79 -7.71
N PHE A 152 -7.76 6.68 -7.45
CA PHE A 152 -7.22 6.90 -6.11
C PHE A 152 -8.31 7.40 -5.15
N ALA A 153 -9.17 8.32 -5.60
CA ALA A 153 -10.31 8.78 -4.80
C ALA A 153 -11.22 7.61 -4.42
N ALA A 154 -11.67 6.82 -5.40
CA ALA A 154 -12.57 5.69 -5.18
C ALA A 154 -11.98 4.59 -4.28
N LEU A 155 -10.66 4.36 -4.35
CA LEU A 155 -10.00 3.26 -3.63
C LEU A 155 -9.40 3.69 -2.28
N ARG A 156 -9.09 4.98 -2.09
CA ARG A 156 -8.36 5.48 -0.91
C ARG A 156 -9.01 6.66 -0.21
N ILE A 157 -9.56 7.63 -0.91
CA ILE A 157 -10.18 8.79 -0.27
C ILE A 157 -11.58 8.43 0.23
N ASP A 158 -12.42 7.89 -0.63
CA ASP A 158 -13.82 7.59 -0.34
C ASP A 158 -13.98 6.56 0.79
N PRO A 159 -13.36 5.37 0.74
CA PRO A 159 -13.60 4.34 1.76
C PRO A 159 -12.93 4.64 3.11
N PHE A 160 -11.87 5.46 3.14
CA PHE A 160 -11.13 5.74 4.38
C PHE A 160 -11.45 7.10 5.01
N LEU A 161 -11.73 8.13 4.22
CA LEU A 161 -11.97 9.48 4.74
C LEU A 161 -13.45 9.84 4.65
N LEU A 162 -14.01 9.88 3.44
CA LEU A 162 -15.36 10.40 3.23
C LEU A 162 -16.45 9.50 3.82
N HIS A 163 -16.26 8.18 3.79
CA HIS A 163 -17.22 7.27 4.44
C HIS A 163 -17.29 7.49 5.94
N VAL A 164 -16.16 7.70 6.61
CA VAL A 164 -16.14 8.00 8.05
C VAL A 164 -16.76 9.37 8.30
N ALA A 165 -16.44 10.38 7.48
CA ALA A 165 -17.01 11.73 7.56
C ALA A 165 -18.54 11.75 7.43
N GLN A 166 -19.12 10.84 6.64
CA GLN A 166 -20.58 10.70 6.48
C GLN A 166 -21.29 10.11 7.69
N HIS A 167 -20.58 9.38 8.55
CA HIS A 167 -21.15 8.68 9.71
C HIS A 167 -20.73 9.31 11.04
N ASP A 168 -20.03 10.44 11.00
CA ASP A 168 -19.46 11.10 12.17
C ASP A 168 -19.54 12.62 12.06
N GLU A 169 -20.61 13.21 12.60
CA GLU A 169 -20.90 14.65 12.47
C GLU A 169 -19.78 15.53 13.02
N GLU A 170 -19.18 15.14 14.15
CA GLU A 170 -18.10 15.90 14.80
C GLU A 170 -16.83 15.92 13.94
N LEU A 171 -16.44 14.77 13.36
CA LEU A 171 -15.22 14.65 12.57
C LEU A 171 -15.41 15.03 11.09
N SER A 172 -16.65 15.16 10.63
CA SER A 172 -16.99 15.39 9.22
C SER A 172 -16.22 16.56 8.60
N PRO A 173 -16.13 17.75 9.23
CA PRO A 173 -15.41 18.88 8.64
C PRO A 173 -13.91 18.60 8.47
N ALA A 174 -13.28 18.00 9.49
CA ALA A 174 -11.85 17.71 9.47
C ALA A 174 -11.48 16.64 8.43
N LEU A 175 -12.28 15.57 8.36
CA LEU A 175 -12.07 14.48 7.40
C LEU A 175 -12.36 14.90 5.96
N SER A 176 -13.39 15.72 5.75
CA SER A 176 -13.72 16.25 4.42
C SER A 176 -12.65 17.23 3.92
N ALA A 177 -12.12 18.08 4.79
CA ALA A 177 -10.99 18.95 4.46
C ALA A 177 -9.73 18.14 4.12
N LEU A 178 -9.39 17.13 4.92
CA LEU A 178 -8.26 16.24 4.66
C LEU A 178 -8.40 15.48 3.33
N ALA A 179 -9.61 15.06 2.98
CA ALA A 179 -9.91 14.43 1.70
C ALA A 179 -9.67 15.40 0.52
N GLY A 180 -10.11 16.66 0.64
CA GLY A 180 -9.88 17.70 -0.36
C GLY A 180 -8.40 18.05 -0.54
N ASP A 181 -7.66 18.15 0.57
CA ASP A 181 -6.21 18.38 0.56
C ASP A 181 -5.48 17.23 -0.14
N LEU A 182 -5.80 15.99 0.22
CA LEU A 182 -5.19 14.80 -0.37
C LEU A 182 -5.50 14.69 -1.87
N ALA A 183 -6.73 15.01 -2.29
CA ALA A 183 -7.13 14.98 -3.69
C ALA A 183 -6.43 16.06 -4.54
N SER A 184 -6.17 17.24 -3.96
CA SER A 184 -5.63 18.39 -4.69
C SER A 184 -4.10 18.40 -4.80
N ARG A 185 -3.38 17.84 -3.83
CA ARG A 185 -1.91 17.83 -3.83
C ARG A 185 -1.35 16.92 -4.92
N LYS A 186 -0.38 17.43 -5.68
CA LYS A 186 0.33 16.76 -6.79
C LYS A 186 1.83 16.96 -6.63
N ILE A 187 2.45 16.19 -5.74
CA ILE A 187 3.84 16.40 -5.33
C ILE A 187 4.76 15.36 -5.98
N ALA A 188 4.47 14.07 -5.78
CA ALA A 188 5.31 12.95 -6.23
C ALA A 188 4.48 11.72 -6.61
N LEU A 189 5.14 10.68 -7.15
CA LEU A 189 4.48 9.41 -7.47
C LEU A 189 4.26 8.56 -6.23
N VAL A 190 3.00 8.44 -5.82
CA VAL A 190 2.53 7.66 -4.68
C VAL A 190 2.19 6.24 -5.13
N HIS A 191 2.59 5.24 -4.35
CA HIS A 191 2.19 3.84 -4.53
C HIS A 191 0.70 3.63 -4.20
N GLY A 192 0.24 4.25 -3.14
CA GLY A 192 -1.17 4.27 -2.73
C GLY A 192 -1.63 3.03 -1.98
N ASP A 193 -0.76 2.07 -1.65
CA ASP A 193 -1.07 0.88 -0.81
C ASP A 193 0.19 0.33 -0.15
N VAL A 194 0.99 1.22 0.46
CA VAL A 194 2.19 0.81 1.20
C VAL A 194 1.76 0.18 2.52
N SER A 195 1.35 -1.08 2.45
CA SER A 195 0.93 -1.89 3.60
C SER A 195 1.82 -3.12 3.71
N PRO A 196 2.06 -3.66 4.92
CA PRO A 196 2.92 -4.83 5.10
C PRO A 196 2.48 -6.07 4.30
N LYS A 197 1.21 -6.16 3.87
CA LYS A 197 0.74 -7.26 3.01
C LYS A 197 1.31 -7.18 1.58
N ASN A 198 1.72 -5.99 1.17
CA ASN A 198 2.18 -5.65 -0.18
C ASN A 198 3.70 -5.47 -0.22
N ILE A 199 4.41 -5.91 0.82
CA ILE A 199 5.86 -5.80 0.92
C ILE A 199 6.42 -7.20 1.20
N LEU A 200 7.34 -7.65 0.36
CA LEU A 200 8.13 -8.85 0.61
C LEU A 200 9.43 -8.50 1.34
N VAL A 201 9.84 -9.36 2.24
CA VAL A 201 11.15 -9.30 2.91
C VAL A 201 12.15 -10.06 2.06
N SER A 202 13.01 -9.35 1.32
CA SER A 202 14.09 -9.98 0.54
C SER A 202 15.44 -9.78 1.22
N ALA A 203 16.44 -10.59 0.85
CA ALA A 203 17.81 -10.42 1.31
C ALA A 203 18.44 -9.06 0.91
N LYS A 204 17.86 -8.35 -0.07
CA LYS A 204 18.31 -7.03 -0.54
C LYS A 204 17.45 -5.88 0.01
N GLY A 205 16.56 -6.16 0.96
CA GLY A 205 15.62 -5.20 1.52
C GLY A 205 14.18 -5.38 1.01
N PRO A 206 13.32 -4.38 1.20
CA PRO A 206 11.89 -4.47 0.90
C PRO A 206 11.62 -4.49 -0.59
N VAL A 207 10.68 -5.35 -1.00
CA VAL A 207 10.13 -5.36 -2.36
C VAL A 207 8.66 -4.99 -2.30
N PHE A 208 8.30 -3.86 -2.89
CA PHE A 208 6.92 -3.35 -2.94
C PHE A 208 6.16 -3.98 -4.11
N LEU A 209 4.92 -4.36 -3.84
CA LEU A 209 4.00 -5.03 -4.75
C LEU A 209 2.67 -4.29 -4.76
N ASP A 210 1.80 -4.58 -5.74
CA ASP A 210 0.38 -4.19 -5.66
C ASP A 210 0.16 -2.66 -5.60
N ALA A 211 0.89 -1.94 -6.45
CA ALA A 211 0.74 -0.50 -6.68
C ALA A 211 -0.46 -0.16 -7.58
N GLU A 212 -1.57 -0.92 -7.49
CA GLU A 212 -2.76 -0.72 -8.32
C GLU A 212 -3.44 0.63 -8.04
N CYS A 213 -3.21 1.20 -6.85
CA CYS A 213 -3.69 2.52 -6.44
C CYS A 213 -2.71 3.66 -6.76
N ALA A 214 -1.66 3.41 -7.55
CA ALA A 214 -0.64 4.42 -7.79
C ALA A 214 -1.21 5.69 -8.44
N VAL A 215 -0.78 6.84 -7.94
CA VAL A 215 -1.25 8.17 -8.36
C VAL A 215 -0.11 9.18 -8.23
N TYR A 216 -0.10 10.21 -9.06
CA TYR A 216 0.75 11.36 -8.78
C TYR A 216 0.04 12.27 -7.76
N GLY A 217 0.48 12.27 -6.50
CA GLY A 217 -0.30 12.75 -5.36
C GLY A 217 0.56 13.28 -4.21
N ASP A 218 0.00 13.23 -2.98
CA ASP A 218 0.72 13.60 -1.75
C ASP A 218 1.50 12.39 -1.19
N PRO A 219 2.84 12.42 -1.16
CA PRO A 219 3.68 11.33 -0.65
C PRO A 219 3.47 11.04 0.85
N ALA A 220 2.87 11.99 1.59
CA ALA A 220 2.47 11.77 2.98
C ALA A 220 1.51 10.59 3.16
N PHE A 221 0.74 10.24 2.12
CA PHE A 221 -0.21 9.13 2.15
C PHE A 221 0.48 7.79 2.39
N ASP A 222 1.51 7.46 1.61
CA ASP A 222 2.19 6.17 1.71
C ASP A 222 2.88 5.98 3.06
N LEU A 223 3.52 7.04 3.57
CA LEU A 223 4.12 7.04 4.91
C LEU A 223 3.05 6.77 5.97
N GLY A 224 1.96 7.53 5.94
CA GLY A 224 0.88 7.39 6.91
C GLY A 224 0.19 6.02 6.84
N PHE A 225 -0.03 5.51 5.63
CA PHE A 225 -0.66 4.21 5.41
C PHE A 225 0.16 3.06 5.99
N CYS A 226 1.48 3.08 5.78
CA CYS A 226 2.37 2.08 6.35
C CYS A 226 2.43 2.18 7.88
N ALA A 227 2.56 3.40 8.42
CA ALA A 227 2.58 3.64 9.86
C ALA A 227 1.30 3.15 10.54
N THR A 228 0.12 3.43 9.98
CA THR A 228 -1.18 2.93 10.47
C THR A 228 -1.15 1.41 10.66
N HIS A 229 -0.59 0.66 9.71
CA HIS A 229 -0.56 -0.80 9.79
C HIS A 229 0.40 -1.37 10.84
N LEU A 230 1.45 -0.63 11.22
CA LEU A 230 2.33 -0.99 12.32
C LEU A 230 1.68 -0.67 13.67
N LEU A 231 1.10 0.53 13.79
CA LEU A 231 0.41 1.00 15.00
C LEU A 231 -0.82 0.15 15.36
N LEU A 232 -1.59 -0.32 14.36
CA LEU A 232 -2.70 -1.26 14.59
C LEU A 232 -2.23 -2.60 15.11
N LYS A 233 -1.08 -3.09 14.62
CA LYS A 233 -0.52 -4.35 15.12
C LYS A 233 0.04 -4.17 16.54
N ALA A 234 0.63 -3.02 16.86
CA ALA A 234 1.10 -2.73 18.22
C ALA A 234 -0.05 -2.85 19.23
N VAL A 235 -1.22 -2.28 18.89
CA VAL A 235 -2.43 -2.39 19.72
C VAL A 235 -2.99 -3.80 19.72
N TRP A 236 -2.87 -4.57 18.64
CA TRP A 236 -3.35 -5.95 18.58
C TRP A 236 -2.48 -6.93 19.39
N SER A 237 -1.16 -6.92 19.16
CA SER A 237 -0.22 -7.89 19.75
C SER A 237 0.36 -7.48 21.10
N ASP A 238 0.17 -6.23 21.52
CA ASP A 238 0.82 -5.66 22.73
C ASP A 238 2.35 -5.70 22.66
N ASP A 239 2.91 -5.46 21.46
CA ASP A 239 4.35 -5.49 21.25
C ASP A 239 4.89 -4.10 20.92
N ALA A 240 5.57 -3.48 21.89
CA ALA A 240 6.13 -2.14 21.76
C ALA A 240 7.17 -2.02 20.63
N ARG A 241 7.78 -3.14 20.18
CA ARG A 241 8.71 -3.13 19.04
C ARG A 241 8.02 -2.68 17.74
N LEU A 242 6.70 -2.78 17.64
CA LEU A 242 5.93 -2.25 16.50
C LEU A 242 5.83 -0.73 16.51
N ASN A 243 5.76 -0.10 17.69
CA ASN A 243 5.90 1.36 17.82
C ASN A 243 7.32 1.79 17.43
N GLU A 244 8.33 1.07 17.90
CA GLU A 244 9.73 1.33 17.54
C GLU A 244 9.97 1.18 16.03
N ALA A 245 9.41 0.14 15.41
CA ALA A 245 9.46 -0.05 13.96
C ALA A 245 8.76 1.10 13.21
N ALA A 246 7.60 1.57 13.69
CA ALA A 246 6.91 2.72 13.10
C ALA A 246 7.74 4.02 13.24
N ALA A 247 8.31 4.27 14.41
CA ALA A 247 9.19 5.41 14.65
C ALA A 247 10.43 5.37 13.77
N THR A 248 11.05 4.19 13.63
CA THR A 248 12.23 3.97 12.79
C THR A 248 11.92 4.18 11.31
N LEU A 249 10.77 3.69 10.84
CA LEU A 249 10.27 3.94 9.49
C LEU A 249 10.07 5.43 9.22
N VAL A 250 9.40 6.15 10.14
CA VAL A 250 9.14 7.59 9.99
C VAL A 250 10.44 8.40 10.01
N ALA A 251 11.37 8.08 10.93
CA ALA A 251 12.66 8.75 11.02
C ALA A 251 13.50 8.55 9.76
N ALA A 252 13.56 7.30 9.26
CA ALA A 252 14.29 6.97 8.05
C ALA A 252 13.69 7.65 6.82
N TYR A 253 12.35 7.68 6.69
CA TYR A 253 11.67 8.44 5.65
C TYR A 253 12.00 9.93 5.75
N ARG A 254 11.89 10.54 6.94
CA ARG A 254 12.17 11.97 7.18
C ARG A 254 13.57 12.36 6.72
N ALA A 255 14.56 11.52 7.02
CA ALA A 255 15.95 11.75 6.64
C ALA A 255 16.20 11.75 5.12
N ARG A 256 15.24 11.25 4.33
CA ARG A 256 15.31 11.21 2.86
C ARG A 256 14.53 12.33 2.18
N ILE A 257 13.78 13.15 2.92
CA ILE A 257 13.02 14.26 2.35
C ILE A 257 13.99 15.37 1.91
N ASP A 258 14.08 15.59 0.60
CA ASP A 258 14.85 16.68 -0.01
C ASP A 258 14.04 17.50 -1.02
N TRP A 259 12.75 17.19 -1.20
CA TRP A 259 11.89 17.76 -2.24
C TRP A 259 10.81 18.73 -1.73
N GLU A 260 10.59 18.80 -0.42
CA GLU A 260 9.68 19.74 0.24
C GLU A 260 10.07 19.93 1.72
N ASP A 261 9.33 20.77 2.45
CA ASP A 261 9.53 20.91 3.88
C ASP A 261 9.16 19.63 4.63
N ALA A 262 10.10 19.10 5.42
CA ALA A 262 9.95 17.82 6.10
C ALA A 262 8.92 17.88 7.23
N ASP A 263 8.82 19.00 7.94
CA ASP A 263 7.92 19.13 9.08
C ASP A 263 6.46 19.27 8.59
N ASP A 264 6.24 20.01 7.50
CA ASP A 264 4.95 20.08 6.82
C ASP A 264 4.51 18.71 6.29
N LEU A 265 5.41 17.94 5.65
CA LEU A 265 5.10 16.58 5.18
C LEU A 265 4.73 15.67 6.35
N LEU A 266 5.51 15.68 7.43
CA LEU A 266 5.23 14.86 8.62
C LEU A 266 3.91 15.24 9.29
N LEU A 267 3.53 16.53 9.30
CA LEU A 267 2.22 16.95 9.78
C LEU A 267 1.09 16.37 8.92
N ARG A 268 1.23 16.39 7.59
CA ARG A 268 0.24 15.77 6.68
C ARG A 268 0.17 14.26 6.89
N ALA A 269 1.32 13.59 7.02
CA ALA A 269 1.39 12.16 7.26
C ALA A 269 0.76 11.78 8.60
N GLY A 270 0.93 12.59 9.64
CA GLY A 270 0.30 12.37 10.95
C GLY A 270 -1.22 12.54 10.91
N LYS A 271 -1.74 13.58 10.23
CA LYS A 271 -3.18 13.74 9.95
C LYS A 271 -3.77 12.52 9.23
N LEU A 272 -3.09 12.06 8.18
CA LEU A 272 -3.50 10.88 7.41
C LEU A 272 -3.44 9.62 8.26
N THR A 273 -2.39 9.41 9.05
CA THR A 273 -2.25 8.25 9.94
C THR A 273 -3.41 8.18 10.93
N ALA A 274 -3.79 9.31 11.56
CA ALA A 274 -4.91 9.37 12.49
C ALA A 274 -6.25 9.02 11.80
N ALA A 275 -6.52 9.61 10.65
CA ALA A 275 -7.74 9.31 9.88
C ALA A 275 -7.80 7.85 9.42
N LEU A 276 -6.68 7.31 8.94
CA LEU A 276 -6.56 5.92 8.50
C LEU A 276 -6.72 4.94 9.68
N LEU A 277 -6.16 5.24 10.86
CA LEU A 277 -6.39 4.45 12.07
C LEU A 277 -7.88 4.33 12.41
N LEU A 278 -8.60 5.46 12.39
CA LEU A 278 -10.05 5.47 12.61
C LEU A 278 -10.80 4.67 11.54
N ALA A 279 -10.44 4.85 10.27
CA ALA A 279 -11.02 4.12 9.15
C ALA A 279 -10.84 2.61 9.24
N ARG A 280 -9.74 2.13 9.84
CA ARG A 280 -9.50 0.70 10.05
C ARG A 280 -10.33 0.09 11.19
N VAL A 281 -11.13 0.88 11.91
CA VAL A 281 -12.09 0.37 12.92
C VAL A 281 -13.54 0.79 12.68
N ALA A 282 -13.77 1.87 11.94
CA ALA A 282 -15.07 2.47 11.66
C ALA A 282 -15.37 2.68 10.16
N GLY A 283 -14.40 2.43 9.27
CA GLY A 283 -14.53 2.63 7.82
C GLY A 283 -15.02 1.39 7.04
N LYS A 284 -15.04 1.49 5.71
CA LYS A 284 -15.48 0.40 4.81
C LYS A 284 -14.54 -0.81 4.76
N SER A 285 -13.31 -0.65 5.26
CA SER A 285 -12.29 -1.70 5.27
C SER A 285 -11.68 -1.80 6.67
N PRO A 286 -12.36 -2.45 7.63
CA PRO A 286 -11.81 -2.64 8.96
C PRO A 286 -10.62 -3.63 8.96
N ALA A 287 -9.76 -3.54 9.96
CA ALA A 287 -8.69 -4.51 10.19
C ALA A 287 -9.25 -5.88 10.62
N PRO A 288 -9.12 -6.94 9.80
CA PRO A 288 -9.82 -8.21 10.05
C PRO A 288 -9.32 -8.95 11.29
N TYR A 289 -8.09 -8.67 11.73
CA TYR A 289 -7.50 -9.28 12.93
C TYR A 289 -7.84 -8.52 14.23
N LEU A 290 -8.38 -7.29 14.14
CA LEU A 290 -8.70 -6.48 15.30
C LEU A 290 -10.17 -6.70 15.69
N THR A 291 -10.45 -7.88 16.24
CA THR A 291 -11.82 -8.32 16.57
C THR A 291 -12.28 -7.90 17.96
N ASP A 292 -11.35 -7.68 18.89
CA ASP A 292 -11.63 -7.28 20.25
C ASP A 292 -12.30 -5.88 20.29
N PRO A 293 -13.55 -5.76 20.82
CA PRO A 293 -14.25 -4.49 20.92
C PRO A 293 -13.48 -3.42 21.71
N GLU A 294 -12.74 -3.82 22.74
CA GLU A 294 -11.99 -2.89 23.60
C GLU A 294 -10.78 -2.33 22.86
N LEU A 295 -10.03 -3.17 22.15
CA LEU A 295 -8.93 -2.70 21.30
C LEU A 295 -9.43 -1.79 20.19
N ARG A 296 -10.59 -2.11 19.58
CA ARG A 296 -11.23 -1.22 18.59
C ARG A 296 -11.62 0.12 19.20
N ARG A 297 -12.09 0.14 20.44
CA ARG A 297 -12.42 1.38 21.18
C ARG A 297 -11.17 2.20 21.45
N ILE A 298 -10.09 1.60 21.93
CA ILE A 298 -8.79 2.24 22.15
C ILE A 298 -8.27 2.93 20.87
N VAL A 299 -8.29 2.21 19.74
CA VAL A 299 -7.87 2.79 18.44
C VAL A 299 -8.78 3.95 18.05
N ARG A 300 -10.10 3.77 18.16
CA ARG A 300 -11.09 4.79 17.81
C ARG A 300 -10.84 6.07 18.60
N ASP A 301 -10.84 5.99 19.93
CA ASP A 301 -10.81 7.15 20.82
C ASP A 301 -9.51 7.96 20.65
N GLN A 302 -8.35 7.29 20.54
CA GLN A 302 -7.08 7.97 20.25
C GLN A 302 -7.07 8.61 18.86
N ALA A 303 -7.56 7.90 17.84
CA ALA A 303 -7.60 8.44 16.48
C ALA A 303 -8.53 9.66 16.38
N ARG A 304 -9.70 9.64 17.06
CA ARG A 304 -10.59 10.82 17.15
C ARG A 304 -9.86 12.02 17.75
N ALA A 305 -9.20 11.83 18.90
CA ALA A 305 -8.45 12.90 19.56
C ALA A 305 -7.35 13.48 18.66
N LEU A 306 -6.64 12.62 17.92
CA LEU A 306 -5.59 13.03 16.98
C LEU A 306 -6.14 13.69 15.71
N ILE A 307 -7.36 13.38 15.26
CA ILE A 307 -7.99 14.10 14.14
C ILE A 307 -8.35 15.53 14.57
N LEU A 308 -8.86 15.71 15.80
CA LEU A 308 -9.23 17.01 16.35
C LEU A 308 -8.01 17.84 16.81
N ALA A 309 -6.93 17.18 17.23
CA ALA A 309 -5.66 17.79 17.61
C ALA A 309 -4.48 17.11 16.88
N PRO A 310 -4.28 17.40 15.58
CA PRO A 310 -3.25 16.75 14.77
C PRO A 310 -1.84 16.86 15.34
N LYS A 311 -1.09 15.77 15.20
CA LYS A 311 0.35 15.69 15.48
C LYS A 311 1.08 15.28 14.23
N ALA A 312 2.35 15.68 14.12
CA ALA A 312 3.25 15.14 13.12
C ALA A 312 3.45 13.63 13.31
N ALA A 313 3.75 12.91 12.23
CA ALA A 313 3.80 11.45 12.25
C ALA A 313 4.80 10.89 13.27
N ASP A 314 5.95 11.56 13.46
CA ASP A 314 6.97 11.21 14.45
C ASP A 314 6.46 11.34 15.89
N ALA A 315 5.78 12.46 16.21
CA ALA A 315 5.15 12.64 17.51
C ALA A 315 4.01 11.63 17.73
N LEU A 316 3.21 11.35 16.69
CA LEU A 316 2.08 10.42 16.75
C LEU A 316 2.55 9.00 17.06
N VAL A 317 3.53 8.46 16.32
CA VAL A 317 4.02 7.08 16.52
C VAL A 317 4.65 6.88 17.89
N SER A 318 5.33 7.90 18.43
CA SER A 318 5.90 7.87 19.78
C SER A 318 4.87 7.96 20.91
N GLN A 319 3.71 8.57 20.65
CA GLN A 319 2.65 8.75 21.65
C GLN A 319 1.55 7.69 21.57
N TRP A 320 1.56 6.85 20.54
CA TRP A 320 0.56 5.81 20.33
C TRP A 320 0.65 4.70 21.38
N LYS A 321 -0.46 4.43 22.09
CA LYS A 321 -0.48 3.48 23.22
C LYS A 321 -1.56 2.42 23.05
N ARG A 322 -1.36 1.25 23.69
CA ARG A 322 -2.40 0.23 23.83
C ARG A 322 -3.42 0.58 24.92
N THR A 323 -3.11 1.50 25.84
CA THR A 323 -4.01 1.92 26.91
C THR A 323 -4.21 3.42 26.92
N LEU A 324 -5.44 3.84 27.19
CA LEU A 324 -5.76 5.22 27.56
C LEU A 324 -5.50 5.35 29.06
N ALA A 325 -4.60 6.27 29.45
CA ALA A 325 -4.37 6.61 30.84
C ALA A 325 -5.49 7.49 31.39
#